data_AF-A0A964BW18-F1
#
_entry.id   AF-A0A964BW18-F1
#
_cell.length_a   1.000
_cell.length_b   1.000
_cell.length_c   1.000
_cell.angle_alpha   90.00
_cell.angle_beta   90.00
_cell.angle_gamma   90.00
#
_symmetry.space_group_name_H-M   'P 1'
#
loop_
_entity.id
_entity.type
_entity.pdbx_description
1 polymer ?
#
loop_
_entity_poly.entity_id
_entity_poly.type
_entity_poly.pdbx_seq_one_letter_code
_entity_poly.pdbx_strand_id
1 'polypeptide(L)'
;MAYDNTCKYLAEKFPAAFVHWLLPIDEPTAVQVLKTELIQEPIRADSLVFLQTDNQILHLEFETRPYSDPPIAFRMLDYYVRLKRQYSCDINQVVIFLQQTASEQVFVSEYTDANTRHGYRVIRLWEQDPALLLSVPGLLPFATLSQTDSPRTLLEQIATQIATIEEPNQQADLLACTQVLAGLRFEKNLIRQLFRKETMRGSVIYQEIREDGLLEGRQLGLLEGRKDEALSLLTRLLTRRIGPIAPEIQEQIQTLSVEELEDLGEALLDFSEASDLNNWLNEHQP
;
A
#
# COMPACT_ATOMS: atom_id res chain seq x y z
N MET A 1 -8.85 10.58 -43.49
CA MET A 1 -9.38 11.63 -42.58
C MET A 1 -10.88 11.82 -42.72
N ALA A 2 -11.45 12.10 -43.91
CA ALA A 2 -12.91 12.27 -44.05
C ALA A 2 -13.72 11.04 -43.61
N TYR A 3 -13.32 9.84 -44.04
CA TYR A 3 -13.98 8.58 -43.65
C TYR A 3 -13.92 8.29 -42.15
N ASP A 4 -12.82 8.63 -41.47
CA ASP A 4 -12.66 8.43 -40.02
C ASP A 4 -13.64 9.29 -39.21
N ASN A 5 -13.79 10.57 -39.58
CA ASN A 5 -14.75 11.47 -38.95
C ASN A 5 -16.20 11.05 -39.24
N THR A 6 -16.51 10.60 -40.45
CA THR A 6 -17.84 10.08 -40.79
C THR A 6 -18.17 8.81 -40.00
N CYS A 7 -17.23 7.86 -39.85
CA CYS A 7 -17.45 6.65 -39.05
C CYS A 7 -17.64 6.97 -37.57
N LYS A 8 -16.83 7.87 -36.99
CA LYS A 8 -16.99 8.34 -35.59
C LYS A 8 -18.36 8.98 -35.37
N TYR A 9 -18.79 9.84 -36.29
CA TYR A 9 -20.12 10.46 -36.24
C TYR A 9 -21.25 9.42 -36.25
N LEU A 10 -21.17 8.41 -37.13
CA LEU A 10 -22.18 7.36 -37.19
C LEU A 10 -22.22 6.52 -35.90
N ALA A 11 -21.05 6.19 -35.33
CA ALA A 11 -20.97 5.45 -34.07
C ALA A 11 -21.54 6.25 -32.88
N GLU A 12 -21.30 7.57 -32.84
CA GLU A 12 -21.83 8.46 -31.79
C GLU A 12 -23.34 8.68 -31.92
N LYS A 13 -23.86 8.86 -33.15
CA LYS A 13 -25.28 9.17 -33.38
C LYS A 13 -26.19 7.95 -33.43
N PHE A 14 -25.67 6.79 -33.83
CA PHE A 14 -26.46 5.57 -34.02
C PHE A 14 -25.87 4.36 -33.26
N PRO A 15 -25.52 4.46 -31.97
CA PRO A 15 -24.79 3.41 -31.27
C PRO A 15 -25.59 2.10 -31.15
N ALA A 16 -26.92 2.18 -31.05
CA ALA A 16 -27.79 1.00 -31.02
C ALA A 16 -27.72 0.15 -32.32
N ALA A 17 -27.52 0.79 -33.47
CA ALA A 17 -27.37 0.07 -34.74
C ALA A 17 -26.06 -0.74 -34.76
N PHE A 18 -24.98 -0.19 -34.20
CA PHE A 18 -23.70 -0.91 -34.06
C PHE A 18 -23.80 -2.06 -33.06
N VAL A 19 -24.48 -1.85 -31.92
CA VAL A 19 -24.71 -2.90 -30.91
C VAL A 19 -25.48 -4.07 -31.50
N HIS A 20 -26.61 -3.81 -32.18
CA HIS A 20 -27.41 -4.87 -32.81
C HIS A 20 -26.67 -5.62 -33.93
N TRP A 21 -25.79 -4.92 -34.66
CA TRP A 21 -25.01 -5.54 -35.71
C TRP A 21 -23.87 -6.43 -35.19
N LEU A 22 -23.14 -5.99 -34.15
CA LEU A 22 -21.88 -6.61 -33.74
C LEU A 22 -21.99 -7.52 -32.52
N LEU A 23 -23.06 -7.37 -31.72
CA LEU A 23 -23.29 -8.19 -30.54
C LEU A 23 -24.54 -9.06 -30.73
N PRO A 24 -24.53 -10.33 -30.29
CA PRO A 24 -25.67 -11.23 -30.38
C PRO A 24 -26.72 -10.88 -29.30
N ILE A 25 -27.37 -9.72 -29.43
CA ILE A 25 -28.40 -9.22 -28.51
C ILE A 25 -29.71 -9.07 -29.26
N ASP A 26 -30.70 -9.88 -28.89
CA ASP A 26 -32.01 -9.96 -29.57
C ASP A 26 -33.00 -8.86 -29.12
N GLU A 27 -32.78 -8.22 -27.95
CA GLU A 27 -33.69 -7.21 -27.40
C GLU A 27 -33.10 -5.78 -27.37
N PRO A 28 -33.92 -4.73 -27.59
CA PRO A 28 -33.46 -3.34 -27.53
C PRO A 28 -32.98 -2.99 -26.11
N THR A 29 -31.67 -2.80 -25.96
CA THR A 29 -31.06 -2.42 -24.68
C THR A 29 -30.77 -0.92 -24.67
N ALA A 30 -30.84 -0.27 -23.49
CA ALA A 30 -30.42 1.11 -23.34
C ALA A 30 -28.91 1.24 -23.66
N VAL A 31 -28.57 2.08 -24.64
CA VAL A 31 -27.17 2.30 -25.05
C VAL A 31 -26.72 3.70 -24.65
N GLN A 32 -25.59 3.78 -23.95
CA GLN A 32 -24.95 5.04 -23.59
C GLN A 32 -23.64 5.18 -24.37
N VAL A 33 -23.44 6.36 -24.97
CA VAL A 33 -22.15 6.72 -25.56
C VAL A 33 -21.24 7.24 -24.45
N LEU A 34 -20.08 6.62 -24.28
CA LEU A 34 -19.05 7.04 -23.32
C LEU A 34 -18.06 8.01 -23.98
N LYS A 35 -17.31 8.76 -23.16
CA LYS A 35 -16.19 9.57 -23.65
C LYS A 35 -15.15 8.65 -24.29
N THR A 36 -14.64 9.04 -25.46
CA THR A 36 -13.65 8.27 -26.21
C THR A 36 -12.22 8.51 -25.74
N GLU A 37 -11.99 9.60 -25.00
CA GLU A 37 -10.73 9.88 -24.33
C GLU A 37 -10.57 9.00 -23.10
N LEU A 38 -9.60 8.10 -23.15
CA LEU A 38 -9.21 7.25 -22.03
C LEU A 38 -8.07 7.95 -21.27
N ILE A 39 -8.40 8.52 -20.11
CA ILE A 39 -7.41 9.15 -19.24
C ILE A 39 -6.58 8.04 -18.57
N GLN A 40 -5.26 8.13 -18.69
CA GLN A 40 -4.33 7.23 -18.00
C GLN A 40 -3.51 8.02 -17.00
N GLU A 41 -3.75 7.81 -15.70
CA GLU A 41 -2.89 8.35 -14.65
C GLU A 41 -1.57 7.58 -14.61
N PRO A 42 -0.45 8.22 -14.25
CA PRO A 42 0.83 7.54 -14.08
C PRO A 42 0.73 6.46 -12.99
N ILE A 43 1.14 5.24 -13.30
CA ILE A 43 1.34 4.17 -12.31
C ILE A 43 2.83 3.91 -12.14
N ARG A 44 3.25 3.55 -10.93
CA ARG A 44 4.65 3.19 -10.62
C ARG A 44 4.74 1.68 -10.41
N ALA A 45 5.70 1.07 -11.09
CA ALA A 45 6.13 -0.30 -10.80
C ALA A 45 7.19 -0.25 -9.70
N ASP A 46 7.33 -1.33 -8.93
CA ASP A 46 8.32 -1.37 -7.85
C ASP A 46 9.76 -1.39 -8.39
N SER A 47 10.03 -2.16 -9.45
CA SER A 47 11.35 -2.19 -10.09
C SER A 47 11.31 -2.59 -11.57
N LEU A 48 12.13 -1.91 -12.36
CA LEU A 48 12.36 -2.17 -13.78
C LEU A 48 13.86 -2.24 -14.07
N VAL A 49 14.31 -3.38 -14.59
CA VAL A 49 15.71 -3.61 -14.97
C VAL A 49 15.80 -3.86 -16.46
N PHE A 50 16.49 -3.00 -17.21
CA PHE A 50 16.69 -3.17 -18.65
C PHE A 50 17.96 -3.98 -18.95
N LEU A 51 17.78 -5.12 -19.59
CA LEU A 51 18.84 -6.01 -20.07
C LEU A 51 19.25 -5.58 -21.49
N GLN A 52 20.29 -4.74 -21.56
CA GLN A 52 20.75 -4.13 -22.82
C GLN A 52 21.13 -5.15 -23.90
N THR A 53 21.67 -6.30 -23.51
CA THR A 53 22.11 -7.36 -24.43
C THR A 53 20.98 -8.03 -25.18
N ASP A 54 19.79 -8.12 -24.55
CA ASP A 54 18.65 -8.89 -25.04
C ASP A 54 17.46 -8.01 -25.41
N ASN A 55 17.59 -6.67 -25.29
CA ASN A 55 16.52 -5.70 -25.45
C ASN A 55 15.24 -6.13 -24.71
N GLN A 56 15.39 -6.42 -23.42
CA GLN A 56 14.34 -6.95 -22.55
C GLN A 56 14.29 -6.19 -21.22
N ILE A 57 13.11 -6.01 -20.67
CA ILE A 57 12.87 -5.50 -19.31
C ILE A 57 12.53 -6.66 -18.39
N LEU A 58 13.21 -6.76 -17.25
CA LEU A 58 12.75 -7.50 -16.09
C LEU A 58 11.95 -6.55 -15.20
N HIS A 59 10.67 -6.83 -15.05
CA HIS A 59 9.76 -6.11 -14.17
C HIS A 59 9.49 -6.94 -12.93
N LEU A 60 9.76 -6.36 -11.76
CA LEU A 60 9.55 -6.99 -10.46
C LEU A 60 8.50 -6.22 -9.67
N GLU A 61 7.58 -6.96 -9.07
CA GLU A 61 6.60 -6.44 -8.11
C GLU A 61 6.75 -7.19 -6.79
N PHE A 62 6.75 -6.49 -5.66
CA PHE A 62 6.94 -7.07 -4.34
C PHE A 62 5.67 -6.95 -3.50
N GLU A 63 5.14 -8.09 -3.03
CA GLU A 63 3.87 -8.12 -2.32
C GLU A 63 4.01 -8.78 -0.95
N THR A 64 3.53 -8.11 0.09
CA THR A 64 3.40 -8.69 1.44
C THR A 64 2.02 -9.29 1.67
N ARG A 65 1.02 -8.90 0.86
CA ARG A 65 -0.36 -9.35 0.99
C ARG A 65 -0.85 -10.00 -0.31
N PRO A 66 -1.69 -11.04 -0.20
CA PRO A 66 -2.24 -11.71 -1.38
C PRO A 66 -3.31 -10.90 -2.11
N TYR A 67 -3.88 -9.88 -1.47
CA TYR A 67 -4.99 -9.09 -2.02
C TYR A 67 -4.56 -7.65 -2.24
N SER A 68 -4.93 -7.10 -3.40
CA SER A 68 -4.81 -5.69 -3.75
C SER A 68 -6.02 -5.26 -4.59
N ASP A 69 -6.27 -3.96 -4.63
CA ASP A 69 -7.28 -3.34 -5.48
C ASP A 69 -6.61 -2.23 -6.32
N PRO A 70 -6.56 -2.34 -7.66
CA PRO A 70 -7.03 -3.46 -8.48
C PRO A 70 -6.25 -4.78 -8.23
N PRO A 71 -6.83 -5.95 -8.57
CA PRO A 71 -6.15 -7.24 -8.40
C PRO A 71 -4.79 -7.31 -9.11
N ILE A 72 -3.81 -7.99 -8.48
CA ILE A 72 -2.43 -8.13 -8.98
C ILE A 72 -2.41 -8.56 -10.45
N ALA A 73 -3.18 -9.58 -10.82
CA ALA A 73 -3.19 -10.10 -12.20
C ALA A 73 -3.52 -8.99 -13.23
N PHE A 74 -4.50 -8.14 -12.93
CA PHE A 74 -4.86 -7.02 -13.78
C PHE A 74 -3.78 -5.93 -13.78
N ARG A 75 -3.19 -5.60 -12.62
CA ARG A 75 -2.04 -4.68 -12.52
C ARG A 75 -0.88 -5.15 -13.40
N MET A 76 -0.55 -6.45 -13.38
CA MET A 76 0.52 -7.01 -14.21
C MET A 76 0.26 -6.84 -15.71
N LEU A 77 -0.99 -7.02 -16.17
CA LEU A 77 -1.38 -6.71 -17.55
C LEU A 77 -1.23 -5.21 -17.85
N ASP A 78 -1.72 -4.32 -16.99
CA ASP A 78 -1.62 -2.86 -17.20
C ASP A 78 -0.15 -2.41 -17.29
N TYR A 79 0.71 -2.87 -16.37
CA TYR A 79 2.15 -2.64 -16.43
C TYR A 79 2.74 -3.13 -17.75
N TYR A 80 2.39 -4.34 -18.19
CA TYR A 80 2.93 -4.92 -19.42
C TYR A 80 2.61 -4.05 -20.65
N VAL A 81 1.34 -3.66 -20.81
CA VAL A 81 0.90 -2.86 -21.96
C VAL A 81 1.56 -1.47 -21.96
N ARG A 82 1.67 -0.83 -20.78
CA ARG A 82 2.34 0.48 -20.66
C ARG A 82 3.82 0.41 -20.98
N LEU A 83 4.52 -0.58 -20.43
CA LEU A 83 5.93 -0.81 -20.69
C LEU A 83 6.18 -1.14 -22.17
N LYS A 84 5.34 -2.00 -22.79
CA LYS A 84 5.43 -2.31 -24.22
C LYS A 84 5.25 -1.07 -25.07
N ARG A 85 4.27 -0.22 -24.74
CA ARG A 85 4.01 1.04 -25.44
C ARG A 85 5.16 2.02 -25.32
N GLN A 86 5.79 2.12 -24.15
CA GLN A 86 6.86 3.07 -23.89
C GLN A 86 8.21 2.63 -24.45
N TYR A 87 8.56 1.35 -24.30
CA TYR A 87 9.92 0.86 -24.59
C TYR A 87 10.02 -0.06 -25.81
N SER A 88 8.90 -0.56 -26.34
CA SER A 88 8.85 -1.41 -27.54
C SER A 88 9.82 -2.61 -27.51
N CYS A 89 10.01 -3.21 -26.32
CA CYS A 89 10.97 -4.28 -26.06
C CYS A 89 10.30 -5.45 -25.32
N ASP A 90 10.94 -6.61 -25.18
CA ASP A 90 10.35 -7.72 -24.44
C ASP A 90 10.31 -7.47 -22.93
N ILE A 91 9.36 -8.09 -22.25
CA ILE A 91 9.14 -7.87 -20.82
C ILE A 91 8.94 -9.22 -20.14
N ASN A 92 9.82 -9.52 -19.18
CA ASN A 92 9.66 -10.62 -18.24
C ASN A 92 9.12 -10.05 -16.94
N GLN A 93 7.95 -10.51 -16.52
CA GLN A 93 7.29 -10.00 -15.32
C GLN A 93 7.29 -11.05 -14.20
N VAL A 94 7.68 -10.63 -13.00
CA VAL A 94 7.74 -11.48 -11.83
C VAL A 94 7.11 -10.76 -10.63
N VAL A 95 6.14 -11.42 -10.00
CA VAL A 95 5.62 -11.02 -8.68
C VAL A 95 6.34 -11.84 -7.62
N ILE A 96 6.88 -11.19 -6.60
CA ILE A 96 7.60 -11.80 -5.49
C ILE A 96 6.82 -11.58 -4.20
N PHE A 97 6.21 -12.65 -3.67
CA PHE A 97 5.56 -12.63 -2.36
C PHE A 97 6.57 -12.81 -1.24
N LEU A 98 6.55 -11.87 -0.29
CA LEU A 98 7.50 -11.80 0.81
C LEU A 98 7.00 -12.54 2.07
N GLN A 99 5.69 -12.66 2.25
CA GLN A 99 5.12 -13.22 3.48
C GLN A 99 4.29 -14.46 3.22
N GLN A 100 4.59 -15.54 3.97
CA GLN A 100 3.88 -16.80 3.86
C GLN A 100 2.41 -16.65 4.23
N THR A 101 1.54 -17.25 3.41
CA THR A 101 0.08 -17.22 3.57
C THR A 101 -0.54 -18.51 3.07
N ALA A 102 -1.75 -18.80 3.53
CA ALA A 102 -2.57 -19.93 3.05
C ALA A 102 -3.48 -19.54 1.88
N SER A 103 -3.51 -18.27 1.46
CA SER A 103 -4.37 -17.81 0.36
C SER A 103 -3.94 -18.41 -0.97
N GLU A 104 -4.89 -18.89 -1.77
CA GLU A 104 -4.60 -19.41 -3.11
C GLU A 104 -4.21 -18.31 -4.12
N GLN A 105 -4.44 -17.04 -3.78
CA GLN A 105 -4.13 -15.91 -4.66
C GLN A 105 -2.62 -15.81 -4.96
N VAL A 106 -1.76 -16.29 -4.07
CA VAL A 106 -0.31 -16.31 -4.31
C VAL A 106 0.14 -17.37 -5.33
N PHE A 107 -0.79 -18.14 -5.90
CA PHE A 107 -0.52 -19.09 -6.98
C PHE A 107 -1.01 -18.58 -8.34
N VAL A 108 -1.81 -17.50 -8.37
CA VAL A 108 -2.35 -16.92 -9.60
C VAL A 108 -1.22 -16.24 -10.38
N SER A 109 -0.93 -16.79 -11.56
CA SER A 109 0.16 -16.37 -12.45
C SER A 109 -0.33 -15.88 -13.81
N GLU A 110 -1.63 -15.72 -13.96
CA GLU A 110 -2.23 -15.18 -15.17
C GLU A 110 -3.45 -14.31 -14.86
N TYR A 111 -3.62 -13.26 -15.66
CA TYR A 111 -4.90 -12.61 -15.85
C TYR A 111 -5.64 -13.31 -16.98
N THR A 112 -6.88 -13.71 -16.74
CA THR A 112 -7.75 -14.31 -17.75
C THR A 112 -9.08 -13.56 -17.78
N ASP A 113 -9.41 -13.06 -18.97
CA ASP A 113 -10.69 -12.45 -19.33
C ASP A 113 -11.22 -13.12 -20.61
N ALA A 114 -12.45 -12.78 -21.02
CA ALA A 114 -13.13 -13.39 -22.16
C ALA A 114 -12.28 -13.36 -23.45
N ASN A 115 -11.57 -12.26 -23.71
CA ASN A 115 -10.80 -12.07 -24.96
C ASN A 115 -9.29 -11.88 -24.73
N THR A 116 -8.84 -11.78 -23.49
CA THR A 116 -7.44 -11.46 -23.17
C THR A 116 -6.92 -12.42 -22.12
N ARG A 117 -5.71 -12.91 -22.34
CA ARG A 117 -4.94 -13.64 -21.34
C ARG A 117 -3.54 -13.07 -21.24
N HIS A 118 -3.03 -12.97 -20.03
CA HIS A 118 -1.71 -12.42 -19.77
C HIS A 118 -1.01 -13.17 -18.65
N GLY A 119 0.10 -13.83 -18.98
CA GLY A 119 0.88 -14.63 -18.04
C GLY A 119 2.07 -13.85 -17.46
N TYR A 120 2.36 -14.10 -16.20
CA TYR A 120 3.53 -13.61 -15.48
C TYR A 120 4.05 -14.69 -14.53
N ARG A 121 5.24 -14.50 -13.95
CA ARG A 121 5.82 -15.45 -13.00
C ARG A 121 5.49 -15.03 -11.57
N VAL A 122 5.29 -16.02 -10.71
CA VAL A 122 5.11 -15.79 -9.28
C VAL A 122 6.19 -16.54 -8.51
N ILE A 123 6.88 -15.83 -7.63
CA ILE A 123 7.86 -16.36 -6.69
C ILE A 123 7.31 -16.17 -5.28
N ARG A 124 7.26 -17.25 -4.51
CA ARG A 124 6.94 -17.21 -3.08
C ARG A 124 8.23 -17.48 -2.32
N LEU A 125 8.75 -16.48 -1.59
CA LEU A 125 10.08 -16.57 -1.00
C LEU A 125 10.21 -17.78 -0.07
N TRP A 126 9.19 -18.09 0.72
CA TRP A 126 9.19 -19.21 1.67
C TRP A 126 9.27 -20.61 1.03
N GLU A 127 9.19 -20.71 -0.29
CA GLU A 127 9.38 -21.94 -1.07
C GLU A 127 10.74 -21.99 -1.77
N GLN A 128 11.53 -20.90 -1.74
CA GLN A 128 12.80 -20.84 -2.44
C GLN A 128 13.93 -21.45 -1.61
N ASP A 129 14.83 -22.15 -2.30
CA ASP A 129 16.08 -22.63 -1.73
C ASP A 129 16.97 -21.43 -1.33
N PRO A 130 17.42 -21.34 -0.06
CA PRO A 130 18.31 -20.28 0.39
C PRO A 130 19.65 -20.23 -0.36
N ALA A 131 20.14 -21.33 -0.93
CA ALA A 131 21.50 -21.42 -1.46
C ALA A 131 21.83 -20.31 -2.48
N LEU A 132 20.91 -20.03 -3.42
CA LEU A 132 21.10 -18.97 -4.40
C LEU A 132 21.09 -17.57 -3.76
N LEU A 133 20.17 -17.33 -2.82
CA LEU A 133 20.04 -16.04 -2.14
C LEU A 133 21.24 -15.76 -1.23
N LEU A 134 21.80 -16.81 -0.62
CA LEU A 134 23.01 -16.73 0.20
C LEU A 134 24.29 -16.56 -0.61
N SER A 135 24.28 -16.90 -1.90
CA SER A 135 25.49 -16.81 -2.73
C SER A 135 25.84 -15.38 -3.17
N VAL A 136 24.89 -14.45 -3.07
CA VAL A 136 25.03 -13.06 -3.54
C VAL A 136 24.71 -12.09 -2.40
N PRO A 137 25.66 -11.21 -1.99
CA PRO A 137 25.45 -10.28 -0.88
C PRO A 137 24.17 -9.45 -0.98
N GLY A 138 23.84 -8.96 -2.18
CA GLY A 138 22.63 -8.16 -2.43
C GLY A 138 21.30 -8.93 -2.25
N LEU A 139 21.33 -10.26 -2.19
CA LEU A 139 20.14 -11.10 -2.00
C LEU A 139 20.00 -11.63 -0.56
N LEU A 140 21.01 -11.40 0.29
CA LEU A 140 20.98 -11.81 1.70
C LEU A 140 19.74 -11.33 2.47
N PRO A 141 19.22 -10.10 2.26
CA PRO A 141 17.97 -9.69 2.90
C PRO A 141 16.78 -10.60 2.55
N PHE A 142 16.66 -11.09 1.32
CA PHE A 142 15.56 -11.97 0.92
C PHE A 142 15.71 -13.39 1.48
N ALA A 143 16.94 -13.84 1.73
CA ALA A 143 17.22 -15.15 2.32
C ALA A 143 16.56 -15.32 3.71
N THR A 144 16.26 -14.24 4.44
CA THR A 144 15.56 -14.34 5.74
C THR A 144 14.16 -14.96 5.58
N LEU A 145 13.57 -14.84 4.40
CA LEU A 145 12.21 -15.26 4.09
C LEU A 145 12.16 -16.59 3.32
N SER A 146 13.31 -17.22 3.07
CA SER A 146 13.40 -18.44 2.26
C SER A 146 12.94 -19.71 2.98
N GLN A 147 12.81 -20.81 2.25
CA GLN A 147 12.52 -22.12 2.83
C GLN A 147 13.66 -22.53 3.78
N THR A 148 13.30 -23.01 4.98
CA THR A 148 14.26 -23.58 5.94
C THR A 148 13.55 -24.30 7.09
N ASP A 149 14.15 -25.39 7.56
CA ASP A 149 13.75 -26.10 8.77
C ASP A 149 14.40 -25.53 10.05
N SER A 150 15.34 -24.60 9.91
CA SER A 150 16.07 -23.99 11.02
C SER A 150 16.18 -22.46 10.85
N PRO A 151 15.06 -21.72 11.04
CA PRO A 151 15.00 -20.29 10.75
C PRO A 151 16.04 -19.46 11.52
N ARG A 152 16.28 -19.80 12.78
CA ARG A 152 17.26 -19.10 13.61
C ARG A 152 18.69 -19.26 13.08
N THR A 153 19.08 -20.49 12.74
CA THR A 153 20.42 -20.78 12.19
C THR A 153 20.64 -20.06 10.86
N LEU A 154 19.62 -20.02 10.00
CA LEU A 154 19.67 -19.26 8.76
C LEU A 154 19.88 -17.76 9.02
N LEU A 155 19.15 -17.18 9.98
CA LEU A 155 19.29 -15.77 10.33
C LEU A 155 20.68 -15.44 10.91
N GLU A 156 21.23 -16.33 11.74
CA GLU A 156 22.59 -16.23 12.29
C GLU A 156 23.66 -16.30 11.18
N GLN A 157 23.47 -17.19 10.18
CA GLN A 157 24.34 -17.28 9.01
C GLN A 157 24.29 -16.00 8.18
N ILE A 158 23.10 -15.46 7.92
CA ILE A 158 22.91 -14.20 7.19
C ILE A 158 23.60 -13.04 7.92
N ALA A 159 23.41 -12.93 9.24
CA ALA A 159 24.07 -11.91 10.05
C ALA A 159 25.59 -11.99 9.96
N THR A 160 26.14 -13.20 9.98
CA THR A 160 27.58 -13.44 9.84
C THR A 160 28.08 -13.00 8.47
N GLN A 161 27.37 -13.35 7.39
CA GLN A 161 27.77 -12.96 6.03
C GLN A 161 27.72 -11.44 5.82
N ILE A 162 26.68 -10.76 6.32
CA ILE A 162 26.59 -9.30 6.24
C ILE A 162 27.75 -8.64 7.00
N ALA A 163 28.12 -9.17 8.18
CA ALA A 163 29.24 -8.66 8.96
C ALA A 163 30.61 -8.80 8.24
N THR A 164 30.73 -9.70 7.27
CA THR A 164 31.95 -9.87 6.45
C THR A 164 32.03 -8.97 5.22
N ILE A 165 30.99 -8.19 4.92
CA ILE A 165 31.01 -7.25 3.78
C ILE A 165 32.01 -6.13 4.05
N GLU A 166 32.98 -5.96 3.14
CA GLU A 166 34.09 -5.01 3.31
C GLU A 166 33.67 -3.56 3.14
N GLU A 167 32.72 -3.27 2.24
CA GLU A 167 32.28 -1.91 1.95
C GLU A 167 31.29 -1.44 3.02
N PRO A 168 31.63 -0.44 3.84
CA PRO A 168 30.83 -0.10 5.03
C PRO A 168 29.42 0.41 4.72
N ASN A 169 29.23 1.15 3.61
CA ASN A 169 27.91 1.69 3.28
C ASN A 169 26.96 0.58 2.81
N GLN A 170 27.42 -0.28 1.91
CA GLN A 170 26.71 -1.46 1.42
C GLN A 170 26.42 -2.42 2.58
N GLN A 171 27.37 -2.63 3.48
CA GLN A 171 27.13 -3.42 4.68
C GLN A 171 26.00 -2.81 5.52
N ALA A 172 26.04 -1.50 5.78
CA ALA A 172 25.03 -0.82 6.59
C ALA A 172 23.64 -0.87 5.93
N ASP A 173 23.56 -0.67 4.61
CA ASP A 173 22.31 -0.72 3.85
C ASP A 173 21.72 -2.13 3.81
N LEU A 174 22.54 -3.15 3.52
CA LEU A 174 22.07 -4.53 3.54
C LEU A 174 21.65 -4.97 4.95
N LEU A 175 22.37 -4.53 5.98
CA LEU A 175 21.98 -4.75 7.37
C LEU A 175 20.61 -4.13 7.68
N ALA A 176 20.33 -2.92 7.19
CA ALA A 176 19.04 -2.25 7.35
C ALA A 176 17.92 -3.01 6.62
N CYS A 177 18.11 -3.35 5.35
CA CYS A 177 17.16 -4.15 4.58
C CYS A 177 16.87 -5.51 5.22
N THR A 178 17.91 -6.20 5.69
CA THR A 178 17.77 -7.50 6.37
C THR A 178 16.94 -7.40 7.63
N GLN A 179 17.09 -6.37 8.45
CA GLN A 179 16.26 -6.20 9.65
C GLN A 179 14.79 -5.95 9.31
N VAL A 180 14.51 -5.17 8.26
CA VAL A 180 13.14 -4.92 7.78
C VAL A 180 12.49 -6.21 7.30
N LEU A 181 13.15 -6.92 6.38
CA LEU A 181 12.62 -8.18 5.83
C LEU A 181 12.54 -9.28 6.88
N ALA A 182 13.53 -9.42 7.76
CA ALA A 182 13.46 -10.37 8.87
C ALA A 182 12.25 -10.08 9.79
N GLY A 183 11.84 -8.82 9.92
CA GLY A 183 10.66 -8.42 10.69
C GLY A 183 9.35 -9.04 10.21
N LEU A 184 9.27 -9.53 8.96
CA LEU A 184 8.09 -10.21 8.43
C LEU A 184 7.94 -11.66 8.94
N ARG A 185 9.02 -12.25 9.48
CA ARG A 185 9.06 -13.67 9.92
C ARG A 185 9.51 -13.86 11.36
N PHE A 186 10.41 -13.01 11.86
CA PHE A 186 11.09 -13.22 13.15
C PHE A 186 10.67 -12.21 14.21
N GLU A 187 10.74 -12.64 15.47
CA GLU A 187 10.48 -11.75 16.60
C GLU A 187 11.51 -10.62 16.72
N LYS A 188 11.03 -9.45 17.13
CA LYS A 188 11.85 -8.25 17.31
C LYS A 188 13.06 -8.47 18.24
N ASN A 189 12.91 -9.29 19.28
CA ASN A 189 13.99 -9.56 20.24
C ASN A 189 15.13 -10.38 19.61
N LEU A 190 14.81 -11.39 18.81
CA LEU A 190 15.79 -12.19 18.11
C LEU A 190 16.58 -11.34 17.09
N ILE A 191 15.87 -10.51 16.31
CA ILE A 191 16.50 -9.60 15.35
C ILE A 191 17.47 -8.65 16.08
N ARG A 192 17.05 -8.04 17.19
CA ARG A 192 17.91 -7.13 17.98
C ARG A 192 19.14 -7.83 18.58
N GLN A 193 19.00 -9.10 18.96
CA GLN A 193 20.13 -9.88 19.51
C GLN A 193 21.19 -10.14 18.45
N LEU A 194 20.78 -10.45 17.21
CA LEU A 194 21.67 -10.80 16.11
C LEU A 194 22.24 -9.57 15.40
N PHE A 195 21.46 -8.50 15.30
CA PHE A 195 21.83 -7.29 14.56
C PHE A 195 21.84 -6.08 15.52
N ARG A 196 23.04 -5.66 15.92
CA ARG A 196 23.20 -4.50 16.83
C ARG A 196 22.90 -3.19 16.10
N LYS A 197 22.07 -2.33 16.72
CA LYS A 197 21.59 -1.06 16.14
C LYS A 197 22.66 -0.04 15.77
N GLU A 198 23.81 -0.07 16.44
CA GLU A 198 24.83 0.99 16.34
C GLU A 198 25.50 1.04 14.95
N THR A 199 25.61 -0.11 14.28
CA THR A 199 26.22 -0.23 12.94
C THR A 199 25.36 0.37 11.83
N MET A 200 24.04 0.49 12.03
CA MET A 200 23.11 0.92 10.97
C MET A 200 22.92 2.43 10.82
N ARG A 201 23.39 3.25 11.78
CA ARG A 201 23.13 4.70 11.75
C ARG A 201 23.72 5.40 10.50
N GLY A 202 24.70 4.78 9.86
CA GLY A 202 25.28 5.26 8.60
C GLY A 202 24.49 4.90 7.34
N SER A 203 23.51 4.00 7.42
CA SER A 203 22.70 3.62 6.25
C SER A 203 21.77 4.76 5.82
N VAL A 204 21.73 5.00 4.51
CA VAL A 204 20.82 5.99 3.91
C VAL A 204 19.37 5.50 4.03
N ILE A 205 19.14 4.20 3.78
CA ILE A 205 17.82 3.56 3.91
C ILE A 205 17.29 3.69 5.34
N TYR A 206 18.14 3.48 6.34
CA TYR A 206 17.75 3.66 7.75
C TYR A 206 17.36 5.11 8.07
N GLN A 207 18.07 6.08 7.50
CA GLN A 207 17.77 7.50 7.72
C GLN A 207 16.43 7.89 7.11
N GLU A 208 16.14 7.46 5.89
CA GLU A 208 14.87 7.68 5.20
C GLU A 208 13.68 7.10 6.00
N ILE A 209 13.74 5.82 6.39
CA ILE A 209 12.69 5.17 7.21
C ILE A 209 12.47 5.92 8.53
N ARG A 210 13.56 6.41 9.14
CA ARG A 210 13.47 7.18 10.39
C ARG A 210 12.81 8.54 10.17
N GLU A 211 13.11 9.22 9.07
CA GLU A 211 12.52 10.52 8.74
C GLU A 211 11.01 10.40 8.49
N ASP A 212 10.58 9.41 7.71
CA ASP A 212 9.16 9.12 7.48
C ASP A 212 8.43 8.84 8.80
N GLY A 213 9.01 7.98 9.65
CA GLY A 213 8.44 7.67 10.96
C GLY A 213 8.37 8.88 11.90
N LEU A 214 9.31 9.83 11.80
CA LEU A 214 9.27 11.08 12.54
C LEU A 214 8.18 12.03 12.02
N LEU A 215 7.96 12.07 10.70
CA LEU A 215 6.90 12.86 10.09
C LEU A 215 5.53 12.32 10.48
N GLU A 216 5.31 11.02 10.36
CA GLU A 216 4.06 10.36 10.76
C GLU A 216 3.81 10.55 12.27
N GLY A 217 4.82 10.31 13.10
CA GLY A 217 4.72 10.52 14.55
C GLY A 217 4.42 11.97 14.93
N ARG A 218 4.96 12.95 14.19
CA ARG A 218 4.64 14.37 14.38
C ARG A 218 3.20 14.69 13.98
N GLN A 219 2.69 14.11 12.89
CA GLN A 219 1.30 14.31 12.47
C GLN A 219 0.33 13.71 13.48
N LEU A 220 0.56 12.46 13.91
CA LEU A 220 -0.25 11.82 14.93
C LEU A 220 -0.23 12.60 16.25
N GLY A 221 0.95 13.01 16.71
CA GLY A 221 1.09 13.80 17.94
C GLY A 221 0.42 15.18 17.85
N LEU A 222 0.37 15.80 16.66
CA LEU A 222 -0.36 17.06 16.45
C LEU A 222 -1.89 16.83 16.54
N LEU A 223 -2.40 15.74 15.95
CA LEU A 223 -3.81 15.39 15.99
C LEU A 223 -4.28 15.03 17.40
N GLU A 224 -3.52 14.17 18.10
CA GLU A 224 -3.78 13.81 19.49
C GLU A 224 -3.71 15.05 20.40
N GLY A 225 -2.67 15.87 20.24
CA GLY A 225 -2.52 17.10 21.01
C GLY A 225 -3.66 18.10 20.78
N ARG A 226 -4.13 18.26 19.52
CA ARG A 226 -5.28 19.10 19.20
C ARG A 226 -6.56 18.57 19.85
N LYS A 227 -6.79 17.25 19.83
CA LYS A 227 -7.95 16.63 20.48
C LYS A 227 -7.92 16.81 22.00
N ASP A 228 -6.79 16.51 22.63
CA ASP A 228 -6.61 16.62 24.08
C ASP A 228 -6.77 18.08 24.57
N GLU A 229 -6.24 19.04 23.82
CA GLU A 229 -6.38 20.46 24.13
C GLU A 229 -7.84 20.92 23.97
N ALA A 230 -8.52 20.51 22.89
CA ALA A 230 -9.94 20.79 22.69
C ALA A 230 -10.80 20.22 23.83
N LEU A 231 -10.59 18.94 24.19
CA LEU A 231 -11.30 18.28 25.30
C LEU A 231 -11.08 19.00 26.63
N SER A 232 -9.82 19.32 26.95
CA SER A 232 -9.46 20.00 28.19
C SER A 232 -10.10 21.38 28.29
N LEU A 233 -10.05 22.14 27.19
CA LEU A 233 -10.63 23.48 27.12
C LEU A 233 -12.15 23.43 27.24
N LEU A 234 -12.82 22.58 26.45
CA LEU A 234 -14.28 22.44 26.46
C LEU A 234 -14.80 21.97 27.81
N THR A 235 -14.16 20.99 28.42
CA THR A 235 -14.56 20.50 29.75
C THR A 235 -14.54 21.63 30.77
N ARG A 236 -13.51 22.49 30.74
CA ARG A 236 -13.41 23.66 31.64
C ARG A 236 -14.48 24.71 31.33
N LEU A 237 -14.74 24.97 30.04
CA LEU A 237 -15.71 25.98 29.62
C LEU A 237 -17.15 25.55 29.92
N LEU A 238 -17.52 24.32 29.57
CA LEU A 238 -18.81 23.70 29.90
C LEU A 238 -19.02 23.72 31.41
N THR A 239 -18.03 23.26 32.19
CA THR A 239 -18.11 23.26 33.66
C THR A 239 -18.34 24.67 34.23
N ARG A 240 -17.74 25.69 33.60
CA ARG A 240 -17.90 27.10 34.01
C ARG A 240 -19.26 27.68 33.60
N ARG A 241 -19.81 27.27 32.47
CA ARG A 241 -21.05 27.82 31.89
C ARG A 241 -22.31 27.20 32.50
N ILE A 242 -22.35 25.88 32.61
CA ILE A 242 -23.54 25.11 33.00
C ILE A 242 -23.37 24.31 34.30
N GLY A 243 -22.20 24.43 34.95
CA GLY A 243 -21.89 23.73 36.20
C GLY A 243 -21.28 22.34 36.01
N PRO A 244 -21.09 21.57 37.10
CA PRO A 244 -20.41 20.28 37.05
C PRO A 244 -21.13 19.28 36.14
N ILE A 245 -20.37 18.67 35.24
CA ILE A 245 -20.84 17.69 34.25
C ILE A 245 -20.76 16.29 34.86
N ALA A 246 -21.81 15.49 34.66
CA ALA A 246 -21.83 14.10 35.10
C ALA A 246 -20.75 13.26 34.38
N PRO A 247 -20.12 12.27 35.06
CA PRO A 247 -19.07 11.45 34.47
C PRO A 247 -19.45 10.79 33.14
N GLU A 248 -20.70 10.35 33.02
CA GLU A 248 -21.23 9.68 31.82
C GLU A 248 -21.21 10.59 30.59
N ILE A 249 -21.50 11.88 30.78
CA ILE A 249 -21.45 12.89 29.71
C ILE A 249 -20.00 13.24 29.36
N GLN A 250 -19.09 13.24 30.36
CA GLN A 250 -17.66 13.45 30.09
C GLN A 250 -17.07 12.34 29.22
N GLU A 251 -17.46 11.09 29.46
CA GLU A 251 -17.05 9.96 28.60
C GLU A 251 -17.58 10.13 27.18
N GLN A 252 -18.83 10.57 27.00
CA GLN A 252 -19.39 10.84 25.67
C GLN A 252 -18.60 11.92 24.93
N ILE A 253 -18.27 13.04 25.59
CA ILE A 253 -17.49 14.12 24.99
C ILE A 253 -16.09 13.63 24.56
N GLN A 254 -15.44 12.73 25.32
CA GLN A 254 -14.13 12.16 24.96
C GLN A 254 -14.17 11.33 23.67
N THR A 255 -15.32 10.76 23.33
CA THR A 255 -15.48 9.97 22.10
C THR A 255 -15.62 10.81 20.84
N LEU A 256 -15.97 12.09 20.97
CA LEU A 256 -16.13 13.01 19.84
C LEU A 256 -14.82 13.18 19.05
N SER A 257 -14.96 13.35 17.74
CA SER A 257 -13.91 13.78 16.83
C SER A 257 -13.49 15.23 17.11
N VAL A 258 -12.35 15.64 16.55
CA VAL A 258 -11.87 17.02 16.72
C VAL A 258 -12.84 18.02 16.12
N GLU A 259 -13.48 17.68 15.00
CA GLU A 259 -14.46 18.53 14.31
C GLU A 259 -15.71 18.72 15.18
N GLU A 260 -16.26 17.63 15.73
CA GLU A 260 -17.41 17.69 16.64
C GLU A 260 -17.10 18.45 17.95
N LEU A 261 -15.86 18.36 18.45
CA LEU A 261 -15.42 19.14 19.60
C LEU A 261 -15.35 20.63 19.27
N GLU A 262 -14.88 21.00 18.08
CA GLU A 262 -14.87 22.40 17.63
C GLU A 262 -16.30 22.93 17.48
N ASP A 263 -17.22 22.15 16.90
CA ASP A 263 -18.64 22.48 16.78
C ASP A 263 -19.31 22.64 18.15
N LEU A 264 -19.03 21.74 19.10
CA LEU A 264 -19.48 21.86 20.49
C LEU A 264 -18.95 23.14 21.15
N GLY A 265 -17.73 23.56 20.79
CA GLY A 265 -17.13 24.81 21.27
C GLY A 265 -17.87 26.06 20.82
N GLU A 266 -18.45 26.05 19.63
CA GLU A 266 -19.33 27.12 19.16
C GLU A 266 -20.71 27.05 19.83
N ALA A 267 -21.34 25.87 19.83
CA ALA A 267 -22.68 25.66 20.40
C ALA A 267 -22.74 25.98 21.90
N LEU A 268 -21.67 25.70 22.65
CA LEU A 268 -21.48 26.06 24.06
C LEU A 268 -21.87 27.51 24.37
N LEU A 269 -21.63 28.44 23.44
CA LEU A 269 -21.86 29.87 23.67
C LEU A 269 -23.35 30.19 23.90
N ASP A 270 -24.24 29.39 23.31
CA ASP A 270 -25.68 29.52 23.42
C ASP A 270 -26.28 28.73 24.59
N PHE A 271 -25.48 27.88 25.25
CA PHE A 271 -25.95 27.08 26.38
C PHE A 271 -26.26 27.95 27.59
N SER A 272 -27.40 27.64 28.23
CA SER A 272 -27.89 28.27 29.45
C SER A 272 -28.02 27.28 30.60
N GLU A 273 -28.25 25.99 30.31
CA GLU A 273 -28.43 24.93 31.31
C GLU A 273 -27.85 23.58 30.84
N ALA A 274 -27.74 22.61 31.77
CA ALA A 274 -27.16 21.31 31.45
C ALA A 274 -28.00 20.48 30.45
N SER A 275 -29.29 20.77 30.29
CA SER A 275 -30.17 20.16 29.29
C SER A 275 -29.71 20.46 27.86
N ASP A 276 -29.15 21.65 27.62
CA ASP A 276 -28.71 22.08 26.28
C ASP A 276 -27.59 21.19 25.74
N LEU A 277 -26.61 20.86 26.61
CA LEU A 277 -25.53 19.93 26.28
C LEU A 277 -26.06 18.52 25.99
N ASN A 278 -27.02 18.03 26.78
CA ASN A 278 -27.63 16.72 26.55
C ASN A 278 -28.37 16.66 25.21
N ASN A 279 -29.11 17.71 24.87
CA ASN A 279 -29.84 17.80 23.60
C ASN A 279 -28.85 17.82 22.42
N TRP A 280 -27.80 18.64 22.51
CA TRP A 280 -26.77 18.72 21.48
C TRP A 280 -26.09 17.36 21.24
N LEU A 281 -25.69 16.67 22.31
CA LEU A 281 -25.07 15.34 22.22
C LEU A 281 -26.01 14.29 21.63
N ASN A 282 -27.32 14.37 21.91
CA ASN A 282 -28.30 13.45 21.32
C ASN A 282 -28.57 13.74 19.84
N GLU A 283 -28.47 14.99 19.40
CA GLU A 283 -28.62 15.38 17.99
C GLU A 283 -27.40 15.00 17.14
N HIS A 284 -26.24 14.86 17.77
CA HIS A 284 -24.96 14.55 17.12
C HIS A 284 -24.44 13.15 17.47
N GLN A 285 -25.31 12.28 18.01
CA GLN A 285 -25.04 10.84 18.04
C GLN A 285 -25.26 10.24 16.64
N PRO A 286 -24.40 9.31 16.19
CA PRO A 286 -24.68 8.52 14.99
C PRO A 286 -25.90 7.60 15.15
#